data_AF-A0A914NAX3-F1
#
_entry.id   AF-A0A914NAX3-F1
#
_cell.length_a   1.000
_cell.length_b   1.000
_cell.length_c   1.000
_cell.angle_alpha   90.00
_cell.angle_beta   90.00
_cell.angle_gamma   90.00
#
_symmetry.space_group_name_H-M   'P 1'
#
loop_
_entity.id
_entity.type
_entity.pdbx_description
1 polymer ?
#
loop_
_entity_poly.entity_id
_entity_poly.type
_entity_poly.pdbx_seq_one_letter_code
_entity_poly.pdbx_strand_id
1 'polypeptide(L)'
;MVNTIKERNQTFGFFTDKYNWHEITGNTRKYNNTPLFYSHKDGKNNFDDYNEFGYPFGDWEKPTMKEYNSSTICDIVVTNILQI
;
A
#
# COMPACT_ATOMS: atom_id res chain seq x y z
N MET A 1 -9.76 13.69 -6.84
CA MET A 1 -10.09 12.26 -7.02
C MET A 1 -10.86 11.70 -5.82
N VAL A 2 -10.29 11.64 -4.60
CA VAL A 2 -10.97 11.03 -3.43
C VAL A 2 -12.36 11.63 -3.15
N ASN A 3 -12.52 12.95 -3.20
CA ASN A 3 -13.83 13.59 -2.97
C ASN A 3 -14.88 13.12 -3.98
N THR A 4 -14.52 13.03 -5.26
CA THR A 4 -15.40 12.57 -6.34
C THR A 4 -15.83 11.11 -6.15
N ILE A 5 -14.94 10.24 -5.68
CA ILE A 5 -15.26 8.84 -5.37
C ILE A 5 -16.27 8.78 -4.22
N LYS A 6 -16.06 9.57 -3.16
CA LYS A 6 -16.97 9.68 -2.01
C LYS A 6 -18.35 10.20 -2.43
N GLU A 7 -18.40 11.25 -3.24
CA GLU A 7 -19.64 11.82 -3.80
C GLU A 7 -20.44 10.79 -4.61
N ARG A 8 -19.74 9.84 -5.24
CA ARG A 8 -20.34 8.75 -6.03
C ARG A 8 -20.64 7.48 -5.22
N ASN A 9 -20.44 7.51 -3.90
CA ASN A 9 -20.63 6.36 -3.01
C ASN A 9 -19.86 5.10 -3.46
N GLN A 10 -18.64 5.29 -3.97
CA GLN A 10 -17.77 4.19 -4.36
C GLN A 10 -16.75 3.87 -3.25
N THR A 11 -16.42 2.60 -3.10
CA THR A 11 -15.35 2.16 -2.22
C THR A 11 -13.99 2.50 -2.85
N PHE A 12 -12.99 2.79 -2.02
CA PHE A 12 -11.63 3.05 -2.47
C PHE A 12 -10.61 2.67 -1.42
N GLY A 13 -9.39 2.44 -1.89
CA GLY A 13 -8.17 2.32 -1.11
C GLY A 13 -7.01 2.95 -1.86
N PHE A 14 -5.82 2.87 -1.30
CA PHE A 14 -4.60 3.39 -1.91
C PHE A 14 -3.65 2.26 -2.28
N PHE A 15 -3.05 2.37 -3.47
CA PHE A 15 -1.88 1.60 -3.86
C PHE A 15 -0.68 2.54 -3.99
N THR A 16 0.36 2.31 -3.18
CA THR A 16 1.56 3.17 -3.13
C THR A 16 2.71 2.46 -2.41
N ASP A 17 3.91 3.00 -2.51
CA ASP A 17 4.99 2.73 -1.54
C ASP A 17 5.19 3.94 -0.60
N LYS A 18 6.05 3.77 0.41
CA LYS A 18 6.35 4.79 1.42
C LYS A 18 6.92 6.06 0.81
N TYR A 19 7.83 5.94 -0.15
CA TYR A 19 8.52 7.10 -0.73
C TYR A 19 7.55 7.96 -1.53
N ASN A 20 6.77 7.32 -2.41
CA ASN A 20 5.74 7.99 -3.20
C ASN A 20 4.66 8.63 -2.31
N TRP A 21 4.23 7.94 -1.24
CA TRP A 21 3.27 8.52 -0.30
C TRP A 21 3.82 9.77 0.38
N HIS A 22 5.07 9.71 0.87
CA HIS A 22 5.74 10.83 1.50
C HIS A 22 5.90 12.02 0.54
N GLU A 23 6.39 11.78 -0.68
CA GLU A 23 6.66 12.81 -1.67
C GLU A 23 5.37 13.51 -2.13
N ILE A 24 4.32 12.74 -2.43
CA ILE A 24 3.08 13.27 -3.00
C ILE A 24 2.18 13.89 -1.93
N THR A 25 2.13 13.30 -0.73
CA THR A 25 1.13 13.67 0.29
C THR A 25 1.71 14.38 1.50
N GLY A 26 3.04 14.48 1.62
CA GLY A 26 3.68 14.94 2.84
C GLY A 26 3.46 13.99 4.03
N ASN A 27 3.27 12.69 3.75
CA ASN A 27 2.93 11.65 4.73
C ASN A 27 1.64 11.95 5.51
N THR A 28 0.58 12.38 4.82
CA THR A 28 -0.69 12.69 5.47
C THR A 28 -1.31 11.45 6.14
N ARG A 29 -1.98 11.68 7.27
CA ARG A 29 -2.69 10.66 8.04
C ARG A 29 -4.18 10.60 7.74
N LYS A 30 -4.68 11.53 6.90
CA LYS A 30 -6.09 11.74 6.61
C LYS A 30 -6.84 10.49 6.09
N TYR A 31 -6.09 9.52 5.56
CA TYR A 31 -6.64 8.36 4.88
C TYR A 31 -6.30 7.02 5.57
N ASN A 32 -5.79 7.06 6.81
CA ASN A 32 -5.41 5.86 7.57
C ASN A 32 -6.55 4.86 7.82
N ASN A 33 -7.80 5.30 7.74
CA ASN A 33 -8.99 4.43 7.88
C ASN A 33 -9.47 3.81 6.55
N THR A 34 -8.66 3.87 5.48
CA THR A 34 -8.98 3.27 4.18
C THR A 34 -8.10 2.06 3.87
N PRO A 35 -8.54 1.11 3.04
CA PRO A 35 -7.68 -0.01 2.65
C PRO A 35 -6.36 0.45 2.04
N LEU A 36 -5.26 -0.14 2.50
CA LEU A 36 -3.93 0.11 1.97
C LEU A 36 -3.39 -1.14 1.29
N PHE A 37 -3.04 -1.02 0.03
CA PHE A 37 -2.18 -1.93 -0.70
C PHE A 37 -0.81 -1.27 -0.81
N TYR A 38 0.21 -1.79 -0.14
CA TYR A 38 1.55 -1.19 -0.26
C TYR A 38 2.52 -2.08 -1.03
N SER A 39 3.44 -1.43 -1.76
CA SER A 39 4.54 -2.11 -2.43
C SER A 39 5.80 -2.02 -1.59
N HIS A 40 6.31 -3.18 -1.16
CA HIS A 40 7.62 -3.30 -0.52
C HIS A 40 8.17 -4.71 -0.76
N LYS A 41 9.06 -4.82 -1.74
CA LYS A 41 9.57 -6.08 -2.27
C LYS A 41 10.70 -6.66 -1.42
N ASP A 42 10.41 -6.94 -0.15
CA ASP A 42 11.36 -7.51 0.82
C ASP A 42 11.45 -9.05 0.77
N GLY A 43 10.67 -9.69 -0.12
CA GLY A 43 10.61 -11.13 -0.27
C GLY A 43 9.81 -11.86 0.82
N LYS A 44 9.20 -11.15 1.77
CA LYS A 44 8.50 -11.74 2.91
C LYS A 44 6.99 -11.67 2.74
N ASN A 45 6.36 -12.85 2.69
CA ASN A 45 4.91 -13.01 2.65
C ASN A 45 4.27 -12.80 4.04
N ASN A 46 4.50 -11.63 4.63
CA ASN A 46 3.90 -11.17 5.89
C ASN A 46 3.90 -9.63 5.94
N PHE A 47 3.32 -9.06 7.01
CA PHE A 47 3.28 -7.63 7.26
C PHE A 47 4.25 -7.19 8.37
N ASP A 48 5.23 -8.03 8.71
CA ASP A 48 6.13 -7.77 9.85
C ASP A 48 6.99 -6.53 9.62
N ASP A 49 7.21 -6.15 8.37
CA ASP A 49 7.91 -4.92 7.99
C ASP A 49 7.06 -3.67 8.24
N TYR A 50 5.72 -3.77 8.35
CA TYR A 50 4.83 -2.64 8.58
C TYR A 50 4.63 -2.37 10.09
N ASN A 51 5.73 -2.21 10.83
CA ASN A 51 5.73 -1.85 12.25
C ASN A 51 6.45 -0.51 12.48
N GLU A 52 6.41 0.05 13.69
CA GLU A 52 7.00 1.36 14.04
C GLU A 52 8.47 1.54 13.57
N PHE A 53 9.27 0.46 13.58
CA PHE A 53 10.70 0.48 13.24
C PHE A 53 11.01 0.04 11.81
N GLY A 54 9.99 -0.31 11.02
CA GLY A 54 10.15 -0.84 9.67
C GLY A 54 9.78 0.18 8.59
N TYR A 55 8.74 -0.17 7.83
CA TYR A 55 8.26 0.52 6.64
C TYR A 55 6.87 1.19 6.82
N PRO A 56 6.49 1.73 8.00
CA PRO A 56 5.19 2.32 8.18
C PRO A 56 5.15 3.71 7.51
N PHE A 57 3.97 4.08 7.02
CA PHE A 57 3.66 5.42 6.52
C PHE A 57 2.16 5.70 6.64
N GLY A 58 1.77 6.96 6.47
CA GLY A 58 0.38 7.42 6.44
C GLY A 58 -0.48 7.08 7.66
N ASP A 59 0.13 6.60 8.75
CA ASP A 59 -0.51 6.22 10.02
C ASP A 59 -1.56 5.11 9.91
N TRP A 60 -1.45 4.26 8.88
CA TRP A 60 -2.21 3.02 8.81
C TRP A 60 -1.74 2.05 9.90
N GLU A 61 -2.64 1.60 10.77
CA GLU A 61 -2.31 0.60 11.79
C GLU A 61 -2.13 -0.80 11.19
N LYS A 62 -2.93 -1.12 10.16
CA LYS A 62 -2.92 -2.44 9.51
C LYS A 62 -3.14 -2.28 8.00
N PRO A 63 -2.12 -2.56 7.17
CA PRO A 63 -2.31 -2.67 5.73
C PRO A 63 -3.27 -3.80 5.37
N THR A 64 -3.94 -3.67 4.24
CA THR A 64 -4.87 -4.69 3.72
C THR A 64 -4.15 -5.67 2.79
N MET A 65 -3.22 -5.15 1.98
CA MET A 65 -2.48 -5.93 0.98
C MET A 65 -1.02 -5.49 0.90
N LYS A 66 -0.12 -6.41 0.54
CA LYS A 66 1.31 -6.16 0.30
C LYS A 66 1.77 -6.79 -1.00
N GLU A 67 2.45 -6.03 -1.85
CA GLU A 67 3.27 -6.56 -2.95
C GLU A 67 4.66 -6.81 -2.37
N TYR A 68 5.00 -8.09 -2.17
CA TYR A 68 6.22 -8.48 -1.47
C TYR A 68 7.31 -9.05 -2.38
N ASN A 69 6.98 -9.37 -3.64
CA ASN A 69 7.94 -9.86 -4.61
C ASN A 69 7.44 -9.63 -6.04
N SER A 70 8.35 -9.56 -7.01
CA SER A 70 8.01 -9.58 -8.44
C SER A 70 9.07 -10.30 -9.25
N SER A 71 8.65 -11.06 -10.26
CA SER A 71 9.52 -11.76 -11.20
C SER A 71 9.08 -11.52 -12.64
N THR A 72 10.01 -11.66 -13.59
CA THR A 72 9.71 -11.55 -15.01
C THR A 72 9.62 -12.95 -15.60
N ILE A 73 8.50 -13.28 -16.22
CA ILE A 73 8.25 -14.55 -16.91
C ILE A 73 7.76 -14.22 -18.31
N CYS A 74 8.51 -14.65 -19.34
CA CYS A 74 8.18 -14.37 -20.74
C CYS A 74 7.87 -12.88 -20.99
N ASP A 75 8.74 -11.99 -20.52
CA ASP A 75 8.61 -10.53 -20.63
C ASP A 75 7.39 -9.91 -19.91
N ILE A 76 6.69 -10.69 -19.08
CA ILE A 76 5.59 -10.22 -18.23
C ILE A 76 6.07 -10.13 -16.79
N VAL A 77 5.86 -8.99 -16.14
CA VAL A 77 6.11 -8.83 -14.70
C VAL A 77 4.94 -9.43 -13.93
N VAL A 78 5.22 -10.47 -13.16
CA VAL A 78 4.28 -11.12 -12.24
C VAL A 78 4.64 -10.72 -10.82
N THR A 79 3.65 -10.29 -10.04
CA THR A 79 3.83 -9.88 -8.65
C THR A 79 3.16 -10.85 -7.68
N ASN A 80 3.78 -11.06 -6.52
CA ASN A 80 3.18 -11.84 -5.44
C ASN A 80 2.56 -10.89 -4.41
N ILE A 81 1.29 -11.15 -4.09
CA ILE A 81 0.48 -10.31 -3.22
C ILE A 81 0.06 -11.12 -2.00
N LEU A 82 0.22 -10.54 -0.81
CA LEU A 82 -0.42 -10.97 0.42
C LEU A 82 -1.67 -10.13 0.65
N GLN A 83 -2.78 -10.76 1.03
CA GLN A 83 -4.04 -10.10 1.41
C GLN A 83 -4.60 -10.74 2.69
N ILE A 84 -5.25 -9.93 3.53
CA ILE A 84 -5.98 -10.36 4.73
C ILE A 84 -7.49 -10.23 4.49
#